data_AF-A0A5N5U7P8-F1
#
_entry.id   AF-A0A5N5U7P8-F1
#
_cell.length_a   1.000
_cell.length_b   1.000
_cell.length_c   1.000
_cell.angle_alpha   90.00
_cell.angle_beta   90.00
_cell.angle_gamma   90.00
#
_symmetry.space_group_name_H-M   'P 1'
#
loop_
_entity.id
_entity.type
_entity.pdbx_description
1 polymer ?
#
loop_
_entity_poly.entity_id
_entity_poly.type
_entity_poly.pdbx_seq_one_letter_code
_entity_poly.pdbx_strand_id
1 'polypeptide(L)'
;MSTDDTRGEDPVAAALTEGSAYERLRVQRVSVFPWSLGEKLQWLGVVLLAFGVAVGAFAFVTPNGTTVPVDPGTVPTYTSMVALIALATLGLVALVLSILGVVRERDEPLSDERAETILVVEELCALTGFVTGGTTAAIAVTFCLVPFTGPEAVTWLATTLERSPYAAIETVYPIVPTTLATVALLLGAVCLLAGRRWQTQ
;
A
#
# COMPACT_ATOMS: atom_id res chain seq x y z
N MET A 1 -47.90 18.26 12.64
CA MET A 1 -46.73 18.78 13.35
C MET A 1 -45.90 17.58 13.76
N SER A 2 -44.91 17.23 12.94
CA SER A 2 -43.89 16.24 13.24
C SER A 2 -42.59 16.85 12.74
N THR A 3 -41.81 17.38 13.68
CA THR A 3 -40.46 17.90 13.50
C THR A 3 -39.53 16.70 13.37
N ASP A 4 -39.22 16.33 12.13
CA ASP A 4 -38.19 15.37 11.79
C ASP A 4 -36.86 16.11 11.68
N ASP A 5 -36.30 16.46 12.85
CA ASP A 5 -35.08 17.29 12.99
C ASP A 5 -33.82 16.43 13.19
N THR A 6 -33.82 15.21 12.66
CA THR A 6 -32.63 14.38 12.53
C THR A 6 -32.06 14.45 11.12
N ARG A 7 -31.88 15.68 10.60
CA ARG A 7 -30.83 15.89 9.59
C ARG A 7 -29.49 15.68 10.31
N GLY A 8 -29.02 14.45 10.31
CA GLY A 8 -27.63 14.16 10.63
C GLY A 8 -26.76 15.13 9.84
N GLU A 9 -25.89 15.85 10.55
CA GLU A 9 -24.98 16.85 9.99
C GLU A 9 -24.39 16.33 8.69
N ASP A 10 -24.75 16.97 7.57
CA ASP A 10 -24.22 16.60 6.27
C ASP A 10 -22.72 16.95 6.25
N PRO A 11 -21.81 15.96 6.21
CA PRO A 11 -20.37 16.21 6.27
C PRO A 11 -19.89 17.08 5.10
N VAL A 12 -20.63 17.08 3.97
CA VAL A 12 -20.35 17.95 2.82
C VAL A 12 -20.71 19.40 3.16
N ALA A 13 -21.83 19.65 3.82
CA ALA A 13 -22.22 20.99 4.24
C ALA A 13 -21.27 21.53 5.32
N ALA A 14 -20.90 20.71 6.31
CA ALA A 14 -19.96 21.07 7.36
C ALA A 14 -18.55 21.37 6.81
N ALA A 15 -18.06 20.56 5.87
CA ALA A 15 -16.79 20.82 5.18
C ALA A 15 -16.80 22.16 4.41
N LEU A 16 -17.95 22.54 3.83
CA LEU A 16 -18.09 23.79 3.07
C LEU A 16 -18.22 25.04 3.94
N THR A 17 -18.83 24.93 5.12
CA THR A 17 -19.11 26.06 6.02
C THR A 17 -18.10 26.23 7.15
N GLU A 18 -17.55 25.14 7.67
CA GLU A 18 -16.70 25.11 8.86
C GLU A 18 -15.32 24.45 8.62
N GLY A 19 -15.15 23.74 7.50
CA GLY A 19 -13.91 23.05 7.15
C GLY A 19 -12.77 23.97 6.71
N SER A 20 -11.54 23.50 6.87
CA SER A 20 -10.33 24.20 6.39
C SER A 20 -10.34 24.33 4.85
N ALA A 21 -9.55 25.27 4.30
CA ALA A 21 -9.44 25.48 2.85
C ALA A 21 -9.16 24.18 2.07
N TYR A 22 -8.37 23.27 2.66
CA TYR A 22 -8.12 21.93 2.14
C TYR A 22 -9.41 21.09 2.03
N GLU A 23 -10.22 21.02 3.09
CA GLU A 23 -11.41 20.17 3.12
C GLU A 23 -12.49 20.69 2.17
N ARG A 24 -12.61 22.03 2.07
CA ARG A 24 -13.46 22.70 1.09
C ARG A 24 -13.07 22.34 -0.35
N LEU A 25 -11.77 22.45 -0.69
CA LEU A 25 -11.27 22.16 -2.02
C LEU A 25 -11.36 20.66 -2.37
N ARG A 26 -11.11 19.78 -1.40
CA ARG A 26 -11.24 18.33 -1.58
C ARG A 26 -12.66 17.93 -1.96
N VAL A 27 -13.68 18.47 -1.26
CA VAL A 27 -15.08 18.17 -1.53
C VAL A 27 -15.56 18.75 -2.87
N GLN A 28 -14.96 19.85 -3.33
CA GLN A 28 -15.27 20.45 -4.63
C GLN A 28 -14.60 19.74 -5.82
N ARG A 29 -13.48 19.05 -5.60
CA ARG A 29 -12.76 18.36 -6.68
C ARG A 29 -13.33 16.96 -6.90
N VAL A 30 -13.64 16.64 -8.15
CA VAL A 30 -13.90 15.25 -8.56
C VAL A 30 -12.56 14.51 -8.60
N SER A 31 -12.26 13.74 -7.56
CA SER A 31 -11.07 12.87 -7.52
C SER A 31 -11.44 11.42 -7.82
N VAL A 32 -10.50 10.68 -8.42
CA VAL A 32 -10.63 9.24 -8.66
C VAL A 32 -10.76 8.47 -7.35
N PHE A 33 -10.13 8.95 -6.28
CA PHE A 33 -10.20 8.37 -4.94
C PHE A 33 -10.77 9.42 -3.96
N PRO A 34 -12.08 9.34 -3.63
CA PRO A 34 -12.74 10.34 -2.77
C PRO A 34 -12.31 10.29 -1.29
N TRP A 35 -11.47 9.33 -0.93
CA TRP A 35 -10.96 9.11 0.42
C TRP A 35 -10.12 10.28 0.93
N SER A 36 -10.19 10.53 2.24
CA SER A 36 -9.30 11.47 2.93
C SER A 36 -7.85 10.95 2.95
N LEU A 37 -6.90 11.84 3.22
CA LEU A 37 -5.48 11.47 3.36
C LEU A 37 -5.28 10.36 4.42
N GLY A 38 -5.96 10.47 5.55
CA GLY A 38 -5.93 9.46 6.61
C GLY A 38 -6.46 8.10 6.14
N GLU A 39 -7.57 8.08 5.40
CA GLU A 39 -8.13 6.86 4.80
C GLU A 39 -7.22 6.24 3.74
N LYS A 40 -6.60 7.04 2.87
CA LYS A 40 -5.64 6.56 1.86
C LYS A 40 -4.46 5.87 2.53
N LEU A 41 -3.94 6.45 3.61
CA LEU A 41 -2.83 5.85 4.36
C LEU A 41 -3.25 4.57 5.09
N GLN A 42 -4.48 4.52 5.61
CA GLN A 42 -5.00 3.28 6.20
C GLN A 42 -5.14 2.16 5.18
N TRP A 43 -5.73 2.44 4.01
CA TRP A 43 -5.83 1.45 2.94
C TRP A 43 -4.46 0.98 2.47
N LEU A 44 -3.50 1.90 2.34
CA LEU A 44 -2.12 1.55 2.02
C LEU A 44 -1.48 0.67 3.11
N GLY A 45 -1.77 0.96 4.38
CA GLY A 45 -1.34 0.14 5.52
C GLY A 45 -1.92 -1.27 5.50
N VAL A 46 -3.22 -1.41 5.18
CA VAL A 46 -3.87 -2.73 5.00
C VAL A 46 -3.22 -3.52 3.87
N VAL A 47 -2.98 -2.87 2.73
CA VAL A 47 -2.30 -3.49 1.57
C VAL A 47 -0.89 -3.95 1.95
N LEU A 48 -0.11 -3.11 2.63
CA LEU A 48 1.24 -3.44 3.09
C LEU A 48 1.25 -4.60 4.10
N LEU A 49 0.28 -4.67 5.01
CA LEU A 49 0.15 -5.78 5.95
C LEU A 49 -0.21 -7.09 5.24
N ALA A 50 -1.22 -7.06 4.37
CA ALA A 50 -1.62 -8.25 3.60
C ALA A 50 -0.47 -8.76 2.73
N PHE A 51 0.24 -7.83 2.07
CA PHE A 51 1.45 -8.10 1.32
C PHE A 51 2.54 -8.73 2.21
N GLY A 52 2.83 -8.14 3.37
CA GLY A 52 3.81 -8.66 4.32
C GLY A 52 3.47 -10.07 4.83
N VAL A 53 2.20 -10.36 5.07
CA VAL A 53 1.73 -11.70 5.45
C VAL A 53 1.97 -12.72 4.32
N ALA A 54 1.62 -12.38 3.08
CA ALA A 54 1.81 -13.29 1.95
C ALA A 54 3.29 -13.57 1.66
N VAL A 55 4.13 -12.53 1.68
CA VAL A 55 5.59 -12.68 1.52
C VAL A 55 6.18 -13.46 2.70
N GLY A 56 5.69 -13.22 3.92
CA GLY A 56 6.09 -13.95 5.12
C GLY A 56 5.71 -15.43 5.05
N ALA A 57 4.51 -15.75 4.56
CA ALA A 57 4.10 -17.13 4.35
C ALA A 57 5.06 -17.84 3.39
N PHE A 58 5.40 -17.22 2.26
CA PHE A 58 6.38 -17.76 1.33
C PHE A 58 7.79 -17.91 1.93
N ALA A 59 8.19 -17.00 2.82
CA ALA A 59 9.51 -17.01 3.44
C ALA A 59 9.67 -18.05 4.56
N PHE A 60 8.61 -18.28 5.36
CA PHE A 60 8.70 -19.05 6.60
C PHE A 60 7.92 -20.37 6.57
N VAL A 61 6.98 -20.54 5.63
CA VAL A 61 6.16 -21.74 5.53
C VAL A 61 6.63 -22.55 4.34
N THR A 62 7.17 -23.74 4.60
CA THR A 62 7.59 -24.67 3.55
C THR A 62 6.36 -25.18 2.79
N PRO A 63 6.27 -24.96 1.47
CA PRO A 63 5.17 -25.48 0.67
C PRO A 63 5.20 -27.02 0.64
N ASN A 64 4.03 -27.66 0.67
CA ASN A 64 3.92 -29.11 0.60
C ASN A 64 4.46 -29.62 -0.76
N GLY A 65 5.37 -30.61 -0.76
CA GLY A 65 5.80 -31.30 -1.99
C GLY A 65 6.85 -30.55 -2.85
N THR A 66 7.79 -29.87 -2.20
CA THR A 66 8.99 -29.16 -2.73
C THR A 66 9.20 -29.17 -4.26
N THR A 67 8.66 -28.17 -4.94
CA THR A 67 9.00 -27.78 -6.33
C THR A 67 9.77 -26.46 -6.43
N VAL A 68 9.93 -25.74 -5.33
CA VAL A 68 10.76 -24.54 -5.24
C VAL A 68 12.23 -25.00 -5.15
N PRO A 69 13.13 -24.57 -6.05
CA PRO A 69 14.48 -25.13 -6.18
C PRO A 69 15.44 -24.68 -5.06
N VAL A 70 15.10 -23.61 -4.35
CA VAL A 70 15.92 -23.01 -3.29
C VAL A 70 15.04 -22.63 -2.11
N ASP A 71 15.65 -22.53 -0.93
CA ASP A 71 14.97 -22.02 0.25
C ASP A 71 14.70 -20.51 0.10
N PRO A 72 13.44 -20.07 -0.05
CA PRO A 72 13.11 -18.67 -0.21
C PRO A 72 13.35 -17.86 1.08
N GLY A 73 13.52 -18.50 2.24
CA GLY A 73 13.83 -17.79 3.48
C GLY A 73 15.24 -17.20 3.52
N THR A 74 16.17 -17.82 2.78
CA THR A 74 17.61 -17.55 2.84
C THR A 74 18.21 -17.13 1.51
N VAL A 75 17.59 -17.50 0.39
CA VAL A 75 18.12 -17.24 -0.97
C VAL A 75 17.25 -16.21 -1.70
N PRO A 76 17.84 -15.12 -2.23
CA PRO A 76 17.12 -14.18 -3.10
C PRO A 76 16.62 -14.87 -4.37
N THR A 77 15.41 -14.53 -4.81
CA THR A 77 14.77 -15.08 -6.01
C THR A 77 14.16 -13.97 -6.88
N TYR A 78 13.75 -14.27 -8.11
CA TYR A 78 12.98 -13.30 -8.90
C TYR A 78 11.71 -12.83 -8.20
N THR A 79 11.05 -13.72 -7.46
CA THR A 79 9.91 -13.38 -6.60
C THR A 79 10.28 -12.33 -5.57
N SER A 80 11.46 -12.41 -4.94
CA SER A 80 11.90 -11.40 -3.98
C SER A 80 12.23 -10.04 -4.63
N MET A 81 12.65 -10.01 -5.89
CA MET A 81 12.81 -8.75 -6.64
C MET A 81 11.48 -8.07 -6.94
N VAL A 82 10.48 -8.83 -7.41
CA VAL A 82 9.14 -8.27 -7.66
C VAL A 82 8.53 -7.78 -6.35
N ALA A 83 8.70 -8.53 -5.26
CA ALA A 83 8.27 -8.13 -3.93
C ALA A 83 9.01 -6.86 -3.45
N LEU A 84 10.31 -6.73 -3.71
CA LEU A 84 11.06 -5.50 -3.39
C LEU A 84 10.52 -4.30 -4.17
N ILE A 85 10.26 -4.44 -5.47
CA ILE A 85 9.73 -3.33 -6.28
C ILE A 85 8.36 -2.90 -5.74
N ALA A 86 7.47 -3.85 -5.45
CA ALA A 86 6.18 -3.56 -4.82
C ALA A 86 6.34 -2.80 -3.50
N LEU A 87 7.20 -3.31 -2.61
CA LEU A 87 7.46 -2.71 -1.30
C LEU A 87 8.07 -1.30 -1.42
N ALA A 88 9.02 -1.12 -2.32
CA ALA A 88 9.67 0.17 -2.54
C ALA A 88 8.66 1.21 -3.07
N THR A 89 7.82 0.84 -4.04
CA THR A 89 6.78 1.73 -4.57
C THR A 89 5.75 2.08 -3.50
N LEU A 90 5.19 1.09 -2.80
CA LEU A 90 4.21 1.32 -1.74
C LEU A 90 4.81 2.12 -0.56
N GLY A 91 6.05 1.81 -0.18
CA GLY A 91 6.77 2.50 0.88
C GLY A 91 7.10 3.95 0.54
N LEU A 92 7.48 4.24 -0.70
CA LEU A 92 7.70 5.61 -1.16
C LEU A 92 6.39 6.42 -1.14
N VAL A 93 5.29 5.84 -1.61
CA VAL A 93 3.97 6.49 -1.56
C VAL A 93 3.54 6.74 -0.11
N ALA A 94 3.72 5.75 0.78
CA ALA A 94 3.43 5.90 2.20
C ALA A 94 4.24 7.04 2.83
N LEU A 95 5.52 7.14 2.49
CA LEU A 95 6.40 8.21 2.97
C LEU A 95 5.91 9.58 2.49
N VAL A 96 5.61 9.73 1.20
CA VAL A 96 5.14 11.01 0.64
C VAL A 96 3.81 11.43 1.27
N LEU A 97 2.83 10.52 1.35
CA LEU A 97 1.55 10.81 2.00
C LEU A 97 1.72 11.19 3.48
N SER A 98 2.66 10.54 4.17
CA SER A 98 2.96 10.86 5.56
C SER A 98 3.60 12.25 5.70
N ILE A 99 4.50 12.62 4.79
CA ILE A 99 5.09 13.97 4.74
C ILE A 99 4.00 15.01 4.49
N LEU A 100 3.08 14.76 3.55
CA LEU A 100 1.96 15.67 3.28
C LEU A 100 1.07 15.85 4.52
N GLY A 101 0.79 14.77 5.28
CA GLY A 101 0.06 14.85 6.55
C GLY A 101 0.77 15.73 7.57
N VAL A 102 2.08 15.59 7.73
CA VAL A 102 2.88 16.42 8.66
C VAL A 102 2.96 17.88 8.21
N VAL A 103 3.12 18.13 6.91
CA VAL A 103 3.14 19.50 6.36
C VAL A 103 1.80 20.18 6.59
N ARG A 104 0.69 19.45 6.37
CA ARG A 104 -0.66 19.96 6.65
C ARG A 104 -0.82 20.31 8.13
N GLU A 105 -0.41 19.45 9.06
CA GLU A 105 -0.49 19.74 10.51
C GLU A 105 0.33 20.97 10.92
N ARG A 106 1.47 21.24 10.27
CA ARG A 106 2.39 22.32 10.68
C ARG A 106 2.05 23.68 10.11
N ASP A 107 1.49 23.74 8.90
CA ASP A 107 1.34 24.97 8.14
C ASP A 107 -0.11 25.49 8.11
N GLU A 108 -0.95 25.09 9.06
CA GLU A 108 -2.30 25.66 9.20
C GLU A 108 -2.26 27.09 9.81
N PRO A 109 -2.99 28.07 9.24
CA PRO A 109 -3.89 27.96 8.07
C PRO A 109 -3.14 27.98 6.72
N LEU A 110 -3.46 27.00 5.86
CA LEU A 110 -2.89 26.86 4.51
C LEU A 110 -3.47 27.92 3.55
N SER A 111 -2.61 28.46 2.67
CA SER A 111 -3.08 29.22 1.51
C SER A 111 -3.71 28.30 0.45
N ASP A 112 -4.65 28.84 -0.34
CA ASP A 112 -5.38 28.09 -1.37
C ASP A 112 -4.42 27.42 -2.39
N GLU A 113 -3.35 28.12 -2.81
CA GLU A 113 -2.34 27.58 -3.73
C GLU A 113 -1.57 26.38 -3.15
N ARG A 114 -1.26 26.41 -1.84
CA ARG A 114 -0.61 25.29 -1.16
C ARG A 114 -1.58 24.12 -0.99
N ALA A 115 -2.84 24.38 -0.67
CA ALA A 115 -3.87 23.36 -0.56
C ALA A 115 -4.08 22.62 -1.90
N GLU A 116 -4.12 23.35 -3.02
CA GLU A 116 -4.21 22.73 -4.35
C GLU A 116 -2.99 21.87 -4.68
N THR A 117 -1.78 22.36 -4.39
CA THR A 117 -0.54 21.61 -4.62
C THR A 117 -0.53 20.30 -3.84
N ILE A 118 -0.92 20.33 -2.56
CA ILE A 118 -1.02 19.13 -1.71
C ILE A 118 -2.00 18.12 -2.31
N LEU A 119 -3.19 18.58 -2.73
CA LEU A 119 -4.21 17.72 -3.33
C LEU A 119 -3.73 17.06 -4.63
N VAL A 120 -3.00 17.78 -5.49
CA VAL A 120 -2.43 17.22 -6.72
C VAL A 120 -1.40 16.13 -6.40
N VAL A 121 -0.48 16.38 -5.47
CA VAL A 121 0.53 15.38 -5.07
C VAL A 121 -0.14 14.17 -4.42
N GLU A 122 -1.16 14.38 -3.59
CA GLU A 122 -1.94 13.32 -2.96
C GLU A 122 -2.62 12.43 -4.01
N GLU A 123 -3.22 13.01 -5.05
CA GLU A 123 -3.87 12.27 -6.13
C GLU A 123 -2.88 11.47 -6.97
N LEU A 124 -1.72 12.05 -7.31
CA LEU A 124 -0.64 11.34 -8.01
C LEU A 124 -0.08 10.19 -7.16
N CYS A 125 0.06 10.39 -5.85
CA CYS A 125 0.48 9.37 -4.91
C CYS A 125 -0.55 8.24 -4.81
N ALA A 126 -1.84 8.57 -4.70
CA ALA A 126 -2.90 7.58 -4.65
C ALA A 126 -2.93 6.74 -5.93
N LEU A 127 -2.86 7.37 -7.11
CA LEU A 127 -2.85 6.65 -8.38
C LEU A 127 -1.61 5.75 -8.51
N THR A 128 -0.43 6.29 -8.20
CA THR A 128 0.82 5.51 -8.26
C THR A 128 0.83 4.36 -7.24
N GLY A 129 0.37 4.61 -6.02
CA GLY A 129 0.35 3.63 -4.94
C GLY A 129 -0.67 2.52 -5.16
N PHE A 130 -1.91 2.86 -5.44
CA PHE A 130 -2.99 1.88 -5.59
C PHE A 130 -2.95 1.17 -6.93
N VAL A 131 -2.64 1.87 -8.03
CA VAL A 131 -2.59 1.24 -9.35
C VAL A 131 -1.25 0.55 -9.54
N THR A 132 -0.15 1.28 -9.59
CA THR A 132 1.17 0.69 -9.91
C THR A 132 1.70 -0.16 -8.76
N GLY A 133 1.73 0.39 -7.54
CA GLY A 133 2.16 -0.31 -6.34
C GLY A 133 1.27 -1.51 -6.02
N GLY A 134 -0.06 -1.30 -6.04
CA GLY A 134 -1.04 -2.36 -5.79
C GLY A 134 -1.00 -3.48 -6.82
N THR A 135 -0.89 -3.17 -8.11
CA THR A 135 -0.76 -4.20 -9.16
C THR A 135 0.53 -5.00 -8.99
N THR A 136 1.66 -4.33 -8.75
CA THR A 136 2.94 -5.00 -8.53
C THR A 136 2.90 -5.87 -7.27
N ALA A 137 2.26 -5.39 -6.20
CA ALA A 137 2.05 -6.17 -4.98
C ALA A 137 1.17 -7.40 -5.23
N ALA A 138 0.09 -7.27 -6.00
CA ALA A 138 -0.77 -8.41 -6.36
C ALA A 138 -0.01 -9.48 -7.17
N ILE A 139 0.86 -9.07 -8.11
CA ILE A 139 1.72 -9.99 -8.86
C ILE A 139 2.68 -10.71 -7.91
N ALA A 140 3.36 -9.97 -7.03
CA ALA A 140 4.27 -10.55 -6.05
C ALA A 140 3.56 -11.53 -5.10
N VAL A 141 2.39 -11.15 -4.58
CA VAL A 141 1.55 -12.02 -3.73
C VAL A 141 1.18 -13.30 -4.48
N THR A 142 0.81 -13.19 -5.76
CA THR A 142 0.50 -14.36 -6.58
C THR A 142 1.69 -15.30 -6.67
N PHE A 143 2.90 -14.79 -6.95
CA PHE A 143 4.10 -15.61 -6.98
C PHE A 143 4.43 -16.25 -5.62
N CYS A 144 4.22 -15.53 -4.52
CA CYS A 144 4.40 -16.06 -3.17
C CYS A 144 3.39 -17.16 -2.81
N LEU A 145 2.15 -17.10 -3.32
CA LEU A 145 1.07 -18.03 -2.96
C LEU A 145 1.00 -19.28 -3.86
N VAL A 146 1.41 -19.19 -5.13
CA VAL A 146 1.40 -20.32 -6.08
C VAL A 146 2.05 -21.60 -5.54
N PRO A 147 3.18 -21.59 -4.81
CA PRO A 147 3.78 -22.80 -4.26
C PRO A 147 2.86 -23.56 -3.30
N PHE A 148 1.93 -22.87 -2.61
CA PHE A 148 0.98 -23.49 -1.70
C PHE A 148 -0.18 -24.19 -2.41
N THR A 149 -0.37 -23.94 -3.70
CA THR A 149 -1.43 -24.57 -4.50
C THR A 149 -1.04 -25.95 -5.04
N GLY A 150 0.25 -26.28 -5.02
CA GLY A 150 0.78 -27.57 -5.41
C GLY A 150 1.88 -27.52 -6.48
N PRO A 151 2.53 -28.67 -6.74
CA PRO A 151 3.69 -28.75 -7.62
C PRO A 151 3.36 -28.41 -9.08
N GLU A 152 2.18 -28.82 -9.56
CA GLU A 152 1.73 -28.60 -10.94
C GLU A 152 1.63 -27.11 -11.30
N ALA A 153 1.16 -26.28 -10.37
CA ALA A 153 1.03 -24.84 -10.57
C ALA A 153 2.40 -24.16 -10.69
N VAL A 154 3.37 -24.58 -9.87
CA VAL A 154 4.76 -24.09 -9.93
C VAL A 154 5.39 -24.46 -11.26
N THR A 155 5.23 -25.71 -11.71
CA THR A 155 5.74 -26.17 -13.01
C THR A 155 5.08 -25.42 -14.16
N TRP A 156 3.75 -25.30 -14.15
CA TRP A 156 3.01 -24.55 -15.17
C TRP A 156 3.51 -23.10 -15.27
N LEU A 157 3.67 -22.42 -14.14
CA LEU A 157 4.14 -21.04 -14.10
C LEU A 157 5.59 -20.92 -14.63
N ALA A 158 6.48 -21.81 -14.21
CA ALA A 158 7.86 -21.84 -14.67
C ALA A 158 7.97 -22.10 -16.18
N THR A 159 7.13 -22.98 -16.74
CA THR A 159 7.09 -23.24 -18.19
C THR A 159 6.50 -22.08 -18.98
N THR A 160 5.52 -21.37 -18.42
CA THR A 160 4.84 -20.24 -19.10
C THR A 160 5.73 -19.01 -19.18
N LEU A 161 6.54 -18.76 -18.14
CA LEU A 161 7.41 -17.58 -18.06
C LEU A 161 8.78 -17.77 -18.72
N GLU A 162 9.06 -18.95 -19.29
CA GLU A 162 10.38 -19.39 -19.80
C GLU A 162 11.53 -19.38 -18.77
N ARG A 163 11.32 -18.72 -17.62
CA ARG A 163 12.24 -18.62 -16.50
C ARG A 163 11.46 -18.76 -15.20
N SER A 164 11.97 -19.61 -14.31
CA SER A 164 11.30 -19.83 -13.02
C SER A 164 11.35 -18.56 -12.15
N PRO A 165 10.20 -18.06 -11.65
CA PRO A 165 10.15 -16.94 -10.71
C PRO A 165 10.78 -17.29 -9.35
N TYR A 166 11.05 -18.58 -9.12
CA TYR A 166 11.67 -19.12 -7.92
C TYR A 166 13.16 -19.41 -8.09
N ALA A 167 13.73 -19.13 -9.27
CA ALA A 167 15.16 -19.29 -9.48
C ALA A 167 15.95 -18.31 -8.60
N ALA A 168 17.07 -18.78 -8.07
CA ALA A 168 17.99 -17.94 -7.32
C ALA A 168 18.57 -16.83 -8.21
N ILE A 169 18.85 -15.70 -7.58
CA ILE A 169 19.52 -14.56 -8.22
C ILE A 169 20.71 -14.12 -7.37
N GLU A 170 21.77 -13.71 -8.05
CA GLU A 170 22.92 -13.08 -7.39
C GLU A 170 22.67 -11.58 -7.28
N THR A 171 22.68 -11.08 -6.06
CA THR A 171 22.48 -9.66 -5.76
C THR A 171 23.60 -9.18 -4.84
N VAL A 172 24.00 -7.91 -4.98
CA VAL A 172 25.05 -7.30 -4.14
C VAL A 172 24.68 -7.37 -2.65
N TYR A 173 23.39 -7.24 -2.35
CA TYR A 173 22.84 -7.42 -1.01
C TYR A 173 21.77 -8.51 -1.02
N PRO A 174 21.73 -9.41 -0.02
CA PRO A 174 20.73 -10.47 0.02
C PRO A 174 19.34 -9.88 0.29
N ILE A 175 18.56 -9.70 -0.78
CA ILE A 175 17.17 -9.28 -0.70
C ILE A 175 16.32 -10.54 -0.58
N VAL A 176 16.13 -10.96 0.66
CA VAL A 176 15.40 -12.17 1.01
C VAL A 176 13.96 -11.83 1.40
N PRO A 177 12.98 -12.67 1.04
CA PRO A 177 11.59 -12.56 1.46
C PRO A 177 11.37 -12.30 2.96
N THR A 178 12.21 -12.85 3.84
CA THR A 178 12.13 -12.64 5.30
C THR A 178 12.29 -11.16 5.70
N THR A 179 13.26 -10.45 5.11
CA THR A 179 13.48 -9.03 5.40
C THR A 179 12.37 -8.18 4.79
N LEU A 180 11.93 -8.52 3.58
CA LEU A 180 10.83 -7.82 2.90
C LEU A 180 9.51 -7.93 3.68
N ALA A 181 9.16 -9.13 4.15
CA ALA A 181 7.97 -9.36 4.96
C ALA A 181 7.99 -8.51 6.25
N THR A 182 9.13 -8.52 6.95
CA THR A 182 9.30 -7.76 8.20
C THR A 182 9.13 -6.25 7.96
N VAL A 183 9.78 -5.70 6.93
CA VAL A 183 9.69 -4.28 6.58
C VAL A 183 8.27 -3.91 6.16
N ALA A 184 7.62 -4.74 5.34
CA ALA A 184 6.24 -4.54 4.91
C ALA A 184 5.27 -4.48 6.09
N LEU A 185 5.40 -5.42 7.05
CA LEU A 185 4.57 -5.45 8.25
C LEU A 185 4.76 -4.21 9.12
N LEU A 186 6.01 -3.79 9.33
CA LEU A 186 6.32 -2.58 10.11
C LEU A 186 5.79 -1.32 9.44
N LEU A 187 6.03 -1.15 8.14
CA LEU A 187 5.51 -0.01 7.38
C LEU A 187 3.99 0.00 7.36
N GLY A 188 3.35 -1.15 7.18
CA GLY A 188 1.90 -1.30 7.23
C GLY A 188 1.33 -0.87 8.58
N ALA A 189 1.92 -1.32 9.68
CA ALA A 189 1.53 -0.91 11.03
C ALA A 189 1.69 0.60 11.26
N VAL A 190 2.81 1.19 10.82
CA VAL A 190 3.04 2.64 10.90
C VAL A 190 1.99 3.41 10.11
N CYS A 191 1.66 2.98 8.89
CA CYS A 191 0.64 3.60 8.05
C CYS A 191 -0.75 3.57 8.71
N LEU A 192 -1.12 2.44 9.33
CA LEU A 192 -2.39 2.35 10.06
C LEU A 192 -2.44 3.30 11.26
N LEU A 193 -1.34 3.39 12.03
CA LEU A 193 -1.26 4.27 13.20
C LEU A 193 -1.29 5.75 12.79
N ALA A 194 -0.53 6.13 11.77
CA ALA A 194 -0.52 7.49 11.23
C ALA A 194 -1.88 7.85 10.62
N GLY A 195 -2.51 6.93 9.88
CA GLY A 195 -3.81 7.16 9.26
C GLY A 195 -4.92 7.33 10.31
N ARG A 196 -4.86 6.58 11.42
CA ARG A 196 -5.77 6.78 12.57
C ARG A 196 -5.60 8.14 13.23
N ARG A 197 -4.37 8.60 13.44
CA ARG A 197 -4.10 9.93 14.02
C ARG A 197 -4.75 11.05 13.20
N TRP A 198 -4.69 10.96 11.88
CA TRP A 198 -5.21 11.99 10.97
C TRP A 198 -6.71 11.88 10.65
N GLN A 199 -7.39 10.85 11.13
CA GLN A 199 -8.85 10.77 11.08
C GLN A 199 -9.53 11.38 12.32
N THR A 200 -8.78 11.57 13.41
CA THR A 200 -9.31 12.13 14.66
C THR A 200 -9.14 13.64 14.78
N GLN A 201 -8.61 14.29 13.76
CA GLN A 201 -8.44 15.75 13.64
C GLN A 201 -9.41 16.28 12.60
#